data_AF-A0A4R6Y8N3-F1
#
_entry.id   AF-A0A4R6Y8N3-F1
#
_cell.length_a   1.000
_cell.length_b   1.000
_cell.length_c   1.000
_cell.angle_alpha   90.00
_cell.angle_beta   90.00
_cell.angle_gamma   90.00
#
_symmetry.space_group_name_H-M   'P 1'
#
loop_
_entity.id
_entity.type
_entity.pdbx_description
1 polymer ?
#
loop_
_entity_poly.entity_id
_entity_poly.type
_entity_poly.pdbx_seq_one_letter_code
_entity_poly.pdbx_strand_id
1 'polypeptide(L)'
;MPGTKRKTDAAPWRAGDRDAADASVVTQLATLKRMTVVELKAKWDSLFGTPAPNNSRSYLELRLSYRVQELTLGGLSRETRRTLDLLADEIEGRVGC
;
A
#
# COMPACT_ATOMS: atom_id res chain seq x y z
N MET A 1 -7.89 -43.27 -19.26
CA MET A 1 -7.58 -42.42 -18.09
C MET A 1 -7.54 -40.97 -18.54
N PRO A 2 -8.61 -40.17 -18.39
CA PRO A 2 -8.53 -38.77 -18.77
C PRO A 2 -7.80 -38.00 -17.66
N GLY A 3 -6.61 -37.50 -17.98
CA GLY A 3 -5.85 -36.62 -17.12
C GLY A 3 -6.56 -35.27 -16.97
N THR A 4 -6.89 -34.93 -15.73
CA THR A 4 -7.35 -33.59 -15.37
C THR A 4 -6.20 -32.61 -15.58
N LYS A 5 -6.21 -31.88 -16.70
CA LYS A 5 -5.37 -30.69 -16.82
C LYS A 5 -5.84 -29.70 -15.76
N ARG A 6 -5.01 -29.46 -14.75
CA ARG A 6 -5.16 -28.28 -13.89
C ARG A 6 -5.02 -27.06 -14.79
N LYS A 7 -6.15 -26.43 -15.08
CA LYS A 7 -6.18 -25.10 -15.69
C LYS A 7 -5.65 -24.16 -14.62
N THR A 8 -4.41 -23.73 -14.76
CA THR A 8 -3.88 -22.63 -13.98
C THR A 8 -4.66 -21.39 -14.41
N ASP A 9 -5.79 -21.11 -13.75
CA ASP A 9 -6.51 -19.84 -13.87
C ASP A 9 -5.74 -18.75 -13.11
N ALA A 10 -4.43 -18.62 -13.38
CA ALA A 10 -3.73 -17.39 -13.08
C ALA A 10 -4.11 -16.42 -14.20
N ALA A 11 -5.15 -15.62 -13.97
CA ALA A 11 -5.43 -14.49 -14.83
C ALA A 11 -4.13 -13.67 -14.99
N PRO A 12 -3.71 -13.27 -16.21
CA PRO A 12 -2.57 -12.38 -16.38
C PRO A 12 -3.00 -10.99 -15.92
N TRP A 13 -2.96 -10.76 -14.61
CA TRP A 13 -3.51 -9.58 -13.96
C TRP A 13 -2.79 -8.32 -14.49
N ARG A 14 -3.36 -7.68 -15.52
CA ARG A 14 -3.06 -6.33 -16.02
C ARG A 14 -1.61 -5.87 -15.81
N ALA A 15 -0.64 -6.61 -16.35
CA ALA A 15 0.78 -6.29 -16.19
C ALA A 15 1.05 -4.82 -16.58
N GLY A 16 0.51 -4.38 -17.73
CA GLY A 16 0.68 -2.99 -18.19
C GLY A 16 0.11 -1.91 -17.27
N ASP A 17 -1.03 -2.13 -16.60
CA ASP A 17 -1.59 -1.13 -15.67
C ASP A 17 -0.78 -1.08 -14.37
N ARG A 18 -0.25 -2.23 -13.91
CA ARG A 18 0.63 -2.28 -12.74
C ARG A 18 1.99 -1.68 -13.04
N ASP A 19 2.59 -1.95 -14.19
CA ASP A 19 3.89 -1.40 -14.58
C ASP A 19 3.81 0.14 -14.65
N ALA A 20 2.71 0.69 -15.17
CA ALA A 20 2.47 2.13 -15.20
C ALA A 20 2.25 2.71 -13.78
N ALA A 21 1.54 2.00 -12.91
CA ALA A 21 1.34 2.38 -11.52
C ALA A 21 2.67 2.38 -10.74
N ASP A 22 3.51 1.36 -10.92
CA ASP A 22 4.83 1.23 -10.32
C ASP A 22 5.77 2.36 -10.79
N ALA A 23 5.77 2.66 -12.10
CA ALA A 23 6.55 3.78 -12.64
C ALA A 23 6.08 5.14 -12.08
N SER A 24 4.76 5.30 -11.89
CA SER A 24 4.18 6.48 -11.23
C SER A 24 4.65 6.60 -9.78
N VAL A 25 4.62 5.51 -9.01
CA VAL A 25 5.14 5.47 -7.63
C VAL A 25 6.61 5.88 -7.61
N VAL A 26 7.46 5.27 -8.43
CA VAL A 26 8.90 5.59 -8.47
C VAL A 26 9.14 7.07 -8.75
N THR A 27 8.43 7.65 -9.71
CA THR A 27 8.50 9.08 -10.02
C THR A 27 8.08 9.96 -8.84
N GLN A 28 6.99 9.59 -8.15
CA GLN A 28 6.51 10.33 -6.99
C GLN A 28 7.48 10.24 -5.81
N LEU A 29 8.08 9.06 -5.55
CA LEU A 29 9.08 8.88 -4.50
C LEU A 29 10.36 9.67 -4.79
N ALA A 30 10.82 9.67 -6.04
CA ALA A 30 11.96 10.49 -6.45
C ALA A 30 11.68 11.98 -6.24
N THR A 31 10.43 12.42 -6.42
CA THR A 31 10.01 13.80 -6.14
C THR A 31 10.04 14.11 -4.65
N LEU A 32 9.55 13.21 -3.78
CA LEU A 32 9.63 13.38 -2.33
C LEU A 32 11.08 13.57 -1.86
N LYS A 33 12.03 12.81 -2.41
CA LYS A 33 13.46 12.94 -2.09
C LYS A 33 14.06 14.31 -2.42
N ARG A 34 13.46 15.07 -3.33
CA ARG A 34 13.92 16.42 -3.72
C ARG A 34 13.21 17.54 -2.96
N MET A 35 12.08 17.26 -2.31
CA MET A 35 11.33 18.24 -1.53
C MET A 35 12.09 18.67 -0.29
N THR A 36 11.98 19.92 0.10
CA THR A 36 12.40 20.46 1.40
C THR A 36 11.48 19.97 2.52
N VAL A 37 11.89 20.11 3.78
CA VAL A 37 11.04 19.75 4.93
C VAL A 37 9.72 20.53 4.95
N VAL A 38 9.73 21.79 4.52
CA VAL A 38 8.52 22.63 4.43
C VAL A 38 7.55 22.06 3.40
N GLU A 39 8.03 21.68 2.22
CA GLU A 39 7.22 21.05 1.18
C GLU A 39 6.71 19.67 1.60
N LEU A 40 7.52 18.88 2.31
CA LEU A 40 7.08 17.60 2.87
C LEU A 40 5.93 17.79 3.87
N LYS A 41 6.00 18.84 4.71
CA LYS A 41 4.91 19.18 5.64
C LYS A 41 3.63 19.62 4.94
N ALA A 42 3.75 20.43 3.88
CA ALA A 42 2.60 20.83 3.08
C ALA A 42 1.95 19.60 2.39
N LYS A 43 2.78 18.69 1.85
CA LYS A 43 2.28 17.45 1.24
C LYS A 43 1.66 16.50 2.27
N TRP A 44 2.19 16.48 3.50
CA TRP A 44 1.59 15.75 4.61
C TRP A 44 0.17 16.24 4.88
N ASP A 45 -0.01 17.54 5.06
CA ASP A 45 -1.33 18.13 5.33
C ASP A 45 -2.31 17.81 4.19
N SER A 46 -1.86 17.89 2.94
CA SER A 46 -2.68 17.50 1.78
C SER A 46 -3.10 16.03 1.76
N LEU A 47 -2.27 15.09 2.19
CA LEU A 47 -2.55 13.65 2.12
C LEU A 47 -3.23 13.08 3.37
N PHE A 48 -3.01 13.70 4.52
CA PHE A 48 -3.50 13.24 5.82
C PHE A 48 -4.53 14.18 6.46
N GLY A 49 -4.74 15.39 5.93
CA GLY A 49 -5.71 16.37 6.45
C GLY A 49 -5.37 16.89 7.85
N THR A 50 -4.13 16.73 8.29
CA THR A 50 -3.64 17.10 9.63
C THR A 50 -2.22 17.62 9.54
N PRO A 51 -1.77 18.49 10.46
CA PRO A 51 -0.40 18.96 10.46
C PRO A 51 0.59 17.82 10.75
N ALA A 52 1.77 17.90 10.13
CA ALA A 52 2.84 16.94 10.34
C ALA A 52 3.27 16.89 11.83
N PRO A 53 3.47 15.69 12.41
CA PRO A 53 3.70 15.53 13.84
C PRO A 53 5.10 15.96 14.30
N ASN A 54 6.07 16.08 13.37
CA ASN A 54 7.44 16.47 13.69
C ASN A 54 8.15 17.12 12.47
N ASN A 55 9.41 17.53 12.67
CA ASN A 55 10.29 18.10 11.64
C ASN A 55 11.28 17.06 11.05
N SER A 56 11.17 15.78 11.41
CA SER A 56 12.13 14.78 10.96
C SER A 56 11.91 14.45 9.49
N ARG A 57 12.83 14.88 8.63
CA ARG A 57 12.78 14.62 7.19
C ARG A 57 12.58 13.14 6.88
N SER A 58 13.41 12.27 7.47
CA SER A 58 13.36 10.82 7.22
C SER A 58 12.03 10.21 7.63
N TYR A 59 11.44 10.70 8.74
CA TYR A 59 10.11 10.25 9.17
C TYR A 59 9.02 10.67 8.17
N LEU A 60 9.03 11.93 7.75
CA LEU A 60 8.06 12.45 6.78
C LEU A 60 8.19 11.74 5.44
N GLU A 61 9.40 11.57 4.92
CA GLU A 61 9.66 10.84 3.69
C GLU A 61 9.13 9.40 3.77
N LEU A 62 9.45 8.67 4.85
CA LEU A 62 9.02 7.28 5.01
C LEU A 62 7.48 7.17 4.99
N ARG A 63 6.79 7.99 5.80
CA ARG A 63 5.33 7.95 5.92
C ARG A 63 4.62 8.42 4.66
N LEU A 64 5.10 9.49 4.03
CA LEU A 64 4.56 9.97 2.76
C LEU A 64 4.76 8.95 1.64
N SER A 65 5.92 8.27 1.63
CA SER A 65 6.21 7.22 0.64
C SER A 65 5.24 6.06 0.75
N TYR A 66 4.99 5.57 1.97
CA TYR A 66 3.97 4.53 2.20
C TYR A 66 2.58 4.98 1.75
N ARG A 67 2.19 6.21 2.09
CA ARG A 67 0.87 6.73 1.72
C ARG A 67 0.69 6.83 0.20
N VAL A 68 1.71 7.30 -0.51
CA VAL A 68 1.72 7.34 -1.97
C VAL A 68 1.56 5.94 -2.58
N GLN A 69 2.25 4.94 -2.03
CA GLN A 69 2.13 3.56 -2.47
C GLN A 69 0.70 3.02 -2.25
N GLU A 70 0.14 3.17 -1.05
CA GLU A 70 -1.23 2.73 -0.75
C GLU A 70 -2.27 3.35 -1.69
N LEU A 71 -2.14 4.65 -1.98
CA LEU A 71 -3.06 5.37 -2.84
C LEU A 71 -2.95 4.95 -4.31
N THR A 72 -1.77 4.52 -4.75
CA THR A 72 -1.50 4.17 -6.16
C THR A 72 -1.69 2.68 -6.45
N LEU A 73 -1.20 1.82 -5.56
CA LEU A 73 -1.19 0.36 -5.73
C LEU A 73 -2.37 -0.31 -4.99
N GLY A 74 -3.08 0.44 -4.15
CA GLY A 74 -4.09 -0.09 -3.25
C GLY A 74 -3.50 -0.57 -1.93
N GLY A 75 -4.38 -0.75 -0.94
CA GLY A 75 -4.02 -1.34 0.35
C GLY A 75 -4.02 -2.86 0.32
N LEU A 76 -4.12 -3.47 1.51
CA LEU A 76 -4.22 -4.92 1.65
C LEU A 76 -5.38 -5.49 0.81
N SER A 77 -5.13 -6.63 0.17
CA SER A 77 -6.17 -7.34 -0.58
C SER A 77 -7.32 -7.75 0.36
N ARG A 78 -8.53 -7.93 -0.19
CA ARG A 78 -9.68 -8.42 0.61
C ARG A 78 -9.40 -9.75 1.29
N GLU A 79 -8.70 -10.65 0.60
CA GLU A 79 -8.31 -11.94 1.14
C GLU A 79 -7.31 -11.78 2.29
N THR A 80 -6.25 -10.99 2.09
CA THR A 80 -5.26 -10.69 3.12
C THR A 80 -5.92 -10.06 4.35
N ARG A 81 -6.84 -9.12 4.14
CA ARG A 81 -7.59 -8.48 5.24
C ARG A 81 -8.41 -9.51 6.01
N ARG A 82 -9.17 -10.35 5.30
CA ARG A 82 -9.96 -11.42 5.92
C ARG A 82 -9.09 -12.39 6.73
N THR A 83 -7.92 -12.76 6.21
CA THR A 83 -6.98 -13.62 6.95
C THR A 83 -6.49 -12.93 8.23
N LEU A 84 -6.15 -11.64 8.17
CA LEU A 84 -5.76 -10.89 9.36
C LEU A 84 -6.89 -10.77 10.39
N ASP A 85 -8.14 -10.56 9.94
CA ASP A 85 -9.31 -10.50 10.82
C ASP A 85 -9.55 -11.84 11.54
N LEU A 86 -9.44 -12.97 10.81
CA LEU A 86 -9.56 -14.31 11.39
C LEU A 86 -8.46 -14.60 12.44
N LEU A 87 -7.22 -14.19 12.17
CA LEU A 87 -6.11 -14.33 13.12
C LEU A 87 -6.33 -13.48 14.37
N ALA A 88 -6.90 -12.28 14.23
CA ALA A 88 -7.26 -11.45 15.37
C ALA A 88 -8.36 -12.11 16.23
N ASP A 89 -9.42 -12.64 15.60
CA ASP A 89 -10.49 -13.35 16.29
C ASP A 89 -10.00 -14.60 17.03
N GLU A 90 -9.02 -15.33 16.47
CA GLU A 90 -8.40 -16.49 17.12
C GLU A 90 -7.65 -16.08 18.40
N ILE A 91 -6.84 -15.01 18.32
CA ILE A 91 -6.08 -14.48 19.46
C ILE A 91 -7.03 -13.96 20.56
N GLU A 92 -8.13 -13.34 20.16
CA GLU A 92 -9.13 -12.77 21.08
C GLU A 92 -10.13 -13.83 21.61
N GLY A 93 -10.03 -15.08 21.15
CA GLY A 93 -10.89 -16.19 21.59
C GLY A 93 -12.33 -16.11 21.09
N ARG A 94 -12.61 -15.35 20.02
CA ARG A 94 -13.96 -15.23 19.43
C ARG A 94 -14.32 -16.35 18.46
N VAL A 95 -13.34 -17.16 18.06
CA VAL A 95 -13.58 -18.33 17.20
C VAL A 95 -14.17 -19.45 18.06
N GLY A 96 -15.50 -19.50 18.21
CA GLY A 96 -16.19 -20.60 18.89
C GLY A 96 -17.55 -20.35 19.55
N CYS A 97 -18.17 -19.17 19.40
CA CYS A 97 -19.52 -18.89 19.92
C CYS A 97 -20.60 -19.02 18.85
#